data_AF-A0AAU6R547-F1
#
_entry.id   AF-A0AAU6R547-F1
#
_cell.length_a   1.000
_cell.length_b   1.000
_cell.length_c   1.000
_cell.angle_alpha   90.00
_cell.angle_beta   90.00
_cell.angle_gamma   90.00
#
_symmetry.space_group_name_H-M   'P 1'
#
loop_
_entity.id
_entity.type
_entity.pdbx_description
1 polymer ?
#
loop_
_entity_poly.entity_id
_entity_poly.type
_entity_poly.pdbx_seq_one_letter_code
_entity_poly.pdbx_strand_id
1 'polypeptide(L)' 'MRSGRTVDEFGRQNNFAIEPQVVVAEADASWGFHDRAEKLNGRLAMLGFVALILTEVVLGQGLLPFLVSGLS' A
#
# COMPACT_ATOMS: atom_id res chain seq x y z
N MET A 1 13.83 16.28 -25.31
CA MET A 1 12.96 17.34 -24.75
C MET A 1 12.01 17.78 -25.86
N ARG A 2 10.71 17.47 -25.76
CA ARG A 2 9.72 17.96 -26.74
C ARG A 2 9.47 19.44 -26.43
N SER A 3 9.95 20.34 -27.28
CA SER A 3 9.73 21.78 -27.13
C SER A 3 8.47 22.14 -27.90
N GLY A 4 7.46 22.70 -27.22
CA GLY A 4 6.19 23.15 -27.81
C GLY A 4 6.32 24.40 -28.69
N ARG A 5 7.51 24.64 -29.24
CA ARG A 5 7.83 25.83 -30.03
C ARG A 5 7.93 25.44 -31.49
N THR A 6 6.96 25.85 -32.30
CA THR A 6 7.03 25.73 -33.76
C THR A 6 7.24 27.11 -34.37
N VAL A 7 7.93 27.15 -35.51
CA VAL A 7 8.07 28.37 -36.31
C VAL A 7 7.26 28.16 -37.58
N ASP A 8 6.26 29.01 -37.79
CA ASP A 8 5.43 28.95 -38.99
C ASP A 8 6.19 29.50 -40.20
N GLU A 9 5.74 29.18 -41.41
CA GLU A 9 6.37 29.57 -42.69
C GLU A 9 6.53 31.10 -42.86
N PHE A 10 5.75 31.88 -42.10
CA PHE A 10 5.83 33.35 -42.03
C PHE A 10 6.80 33.87 -40.96
N GLY A 11 7.68 33.04 -40.42
CA GLY A 11 8.68 33.41 -39.41
C GLY A 11 8.11 33.71 -38.02
N ARG A 12 6.84 33.36 -37.77
CA ARG A 12 6.18 33.58 -36.47
C ARG A 12 6.47 32.41 -35.55
N GLN A 13 6.86 32.71 -34.31
CA GLN A 13 7.18 31.70 -33.31
C GLN A 13 5.98 31.51 -32.38
N ASN A 14 5.34 30.34 -32.46
CA ASN A 14 4.25 29.97 -31.59
C ASN A 14 4.77 29.10 -30.44
N ASN A 15 4.42 29.46 -29.21
CA ASN A 15 4.74 28.68 -28.02
C ASN A 15 3.46 28.04 -27.50
N PHE A 16 3.30 26.74 -27.73
CA PHE A 16 2.17 25.95 -27.24
C PHE A 16 2.42 25.49 -25.80
N ALA A 17 1.38 25.58 -24.97
CA ALA A 17 1.40 24.99 -23.64
C ALA A 17 1.53 23.47 -23.77
N ILE A 18 2.62 22.92 -23.23
CA ILE A 18 2.81 21.47 -23.14
C ILE A 18 2.02 21.03 -21.93
N GLU A 19 0.99 20.20 -22.13
CA GLU A 19 0.21 19.66 -21.02
C GLU A 19 1.14 18.84 -20.11
N PRO A 20 1.14 19.12 -18.79
CA PRO A 20 1.84 18.27 -17.85
C PRO A 20 1.19 16.89 -17.89
N GLN A 21 1.98 15.86 -18.16
CA GLN A 21 1.49 14.49 -18.09
C GLN A 21 1.08 14.22 -16.65
N VAL A 22 -0.14 13.72 -16.44
CA VAL A 22 -0.59 13.25 -15.13
C VAL A 22 0.22 11.99 -14.82
N VAL A 23 1.36 12.17 -14.17
CA VAL A 23 2.10 11.07 -13.56
C VAL A 23 1.24 10.61 -12.41
N VAL A 24 0.57 9.47 -12.60
CA VAL A 24 -0.02 8.73 -11.49
C VAL A 24 1.17 8.43 -10.58
N ALA A 25 1.21 9.06 -9.40
CA ALA A 25 2.17 8.67 -8.39
C ALA A 25 1.94 7.17 -8.17
N GLU A 26 2.87 6.35 -8.63
CA GLU A 26 2.76 4.91 -8.50
C GLU A 26 2.53 4.62 -7.01
N ALA A 27 1.59 3.72 -6.67
CA ALA A 27 1.28 3.38 -5.28
C ALA A 27 2.54 3.00 -4.46
N ASP A 28 3.60 2.60 -5.16
CA ASP A 28 4.91 2.23 -4.63
C ASP A 28 5.85 3.43 -4.34
N ALA A 29 5.53 4.65 -4.81
CA ALA A 29 6.37 5.85 -4.68
C ALA A 29 5.96 6.78 -3.52
N SER A 30 4.90 6.46 -2.80
CA SER A 30 4.39 7.23 -1.65
C SER A 30 5.09 6.83 -0.35
N TRP A 31 5.58 7.81 0.42
CA TRP A 31 6.13 7.63 1.77
C TRP A 31 5.02 7.26 2.79
N GLY A 32 4.48 6.04 2.68
CA GLY A 32 3.39 5.50 3.49
C GLY A 32 3.38 3.97 3.47
N PHE A 33 2.50 3.34 4.27
CA PHE A 33 2.40 1.89 4.40
C PHE A 33 2.43 1.21 3.04
N HIS A 34 3.47 0.41 2.81
CA HIS A 34 3.71 -0.23 1.52
C HIS A 34 2.63 -1.30 1.29
N ASP A 35 1.97 -1.31 0.12
CA ASP A 35 0.91 -2.29 -0.23
C ASP A 35 1.27 -3.75 0.09
N ARG A 36 2.56 -4.09 -0.03
CA ARG A 36 3.08 -5.43 0.31
C ARG A 36 3.02 -5.70 1.80
N ALA A 37 3.37 -4.72 2.63
CA ALA A 37 3.34 -4.82 4.08
C ALA A 37 1.90 -4.97 4.59
N GLU A 38 0.96 -4.22 4.02
CA GLU A 38 -0.47 -4.36 4.36
C GLU A 38 -1.00 -5.75 4.03
N LYS A 39 -0.71 -6.27 2.83
CA LYS A 39 -1.12 -7.61 2.42
C LYS A 39 -0.49 -8.70 3.29
N LEU A 40 0.77 -8.55 3.68
CA LEU A 40 1.45 -9.49 4.57
C LEU A 40 0.85 -9.47 5.98
N ASN A 41 0.68 -8.29 6.56
CA ASN A 41 0.09 -8.13 7.89
C ASN A 41 -1.35 -8.66 7.94
N GLY A 42 -2.15 -8.40 6.90
CA GLY A 42 -3.51 -8.94 6.80
C GLY A 42 -3.53 -10.48 6.79
N ARG A 43 -2.62 -11.14 6.06
CA ARG A 43 -2.52 -12.61 6.03
C ARG A 43 -2.09 -13.18 7.38
N LEU A 44 -1.12 -12.56 8.03
CA LEU A 44 -0.67 -12.97 9.35
C LEU A 44 -1.78 -12.83 10.39
N ALA A 45 -2.58 -11.76 10.33
CA ALA A 45 -3.74 -11.57 11.19
C ALA A 45 -4.80 -12.66 10.98
N MET A 46 -5.12 -13.02 9.73
CA MET A 46 -6.05 -14.11 9.43
C MET A 46 -5.57 -15.45 9.99
N LEU A 47 -4.28 -15.77 9.83
CA LEU A 47 -3.68 -16.98 10.40
C LEU A 47 -3.68 -16.96 11.93
N GLY A 48 -3.35 -15.83 12.54
CA GLY A 48 -3.38 -15.64 13.99
C GLY A 48 -4.77 -15.85 14.58
N PHE A 49 -5.81 -15.36 13.89
CA PHE A 49 -7.20 -15.56 14.31
C PHE A 49 -7.64 -17.02 14.23
N VAL A 50 -7.30 -17.72 13.14
CA VAL A 50 -7.59 -19.16 13.01
C VAL A 50 -6.84 -19.97 14.06
N ALA A 51 -5.55 -19.66 14.28
CA ALA A 51 -4.75 -20.29 15.33
C ALA A 51 -5.37 -20.07 16.72
N LEU A 52 -5.88 -18.87 17.00
CA LEU A 52 -6.61 -18.54 18.23
C LEU A 52 -7.82 -19.46 18.42
N ILE A 53 -8.69 -19.57 17.42
CA ILE A 53 -9.88 -20.44 17.48
C ILE A 53 -9.48 -21.89 17.72
N LEU A 54 -8.50 -22.40 16.97
CA LEU A 54 -8.04 -23.79 17.14
C LEU A 54 -7.48 -24.02 18.55
N THR A 55 -6.74 -23.06 19.08
CA THR A 55 -6.17 -23.13 20.43
C THR A 55 -7.27 -23.17 21.48
N GLU A 56 -8.32 -22.35 21.36
CA GLU A 56 -9.48 -22.38 22.27
C GLU A 56 -10.22 -23.72 22.22
N VAL A 57 -10.37 -24.31 21.04
CA VAL A 57 -11.00 -25.64 20.88
C VAL A 57 -10.16 -26.74 21.54
N VAL A 58 -8.83 -26.69 21.39
CA VAL A 58 -7.93 -27.70 21.97
C VAL A 58 -7.84 -27.59 23.50
N LEU A 59 -7.80 -26.37 24.03
CA LEU A 59 -7.68 -26.12 25.48
C LEU A 59 -9.02 -26.17 26.23
N GLY A 60 -10.15 -26.06 25.52
CA GLY A 60 -11.50 -26.05 26.12
C GLY A 60 -11.79 -24.81 26.99
N GLN A 61 -10.91 -23.81 26.95
CA GLN A 61 -11.01 -22.54 27.67
C GLN A 61 -10.42 -21.43 26.79
N GLY A 62 -10.88 -20.19 26.99
CA GLY A 62 -10.39 -19.03 26.22
C GLY A 62 -8.88 -18.81 26.37
N LEU A 63 -8.26 -18.13 25.41
CA LEU A 63 -6.80 -17.93 25.38
C LEU A 63 -6.29 -17.01 26.51
N LEU A 64 -7.18 -16.17 27.08
CA LEU A 64 -6.87 -15.26 28.18
C LEU A 64 -6.45 -15.98 29.48
N PRO A 65 -7.20 -16.98 30.00
CA PRO A 65 -6.77 -17.81 31.11
C PRO A 65 -5.37 -18.41 30.96
N PHE A 66 -5.00 -18.88 29.76
CA PHE A 66 -3.69 -19.45 29.48
C PHE A 66 -2.55 -18.43 29.56
N LEU A 67 -2.78 -17.19 29.10
CA LEU A 67 -1.78 -16.12 29.20
C LEU A 67 -1.62 -15.61 30.62
N VAL A 68 -2.71 -15.56 31.40
CA VAL A 68 -2.68 -15.12 32.79
C VAL A 68 -2.00 -16.15 33.69
N SER A 69 -2.21 -17.44 33.45
CA SER A 69 -1.57 -18.50 34.24
C SER A 69 -0.05 -18.59 34.04
N GLY A 70 0.48 -18.17 32.88
CA GLY A 70 1.92 -18.14 32.61
C GLY A 70 2.65 -16.92 33.15
N LEU A 71 1.93 -15.91 33.66
CA LEU A 71 2.49 -14.68 34.21
C LEU A 71 2.60 -14.71 35.75
N SER A 72 2.01 -15.73 36.39
CA SER A 72 2.11 -16.00 37.84
C SER A 72 3.24 -16.98 38.14
#